data_AF-A0A2E9RWY3-F1
#
_entry.id   AF-A0A2E9RWY3-F1
#
_cell.length_a   1.000
_cell.length_b   1.000
_cell.length_c   1.000
_cell.angle_alpha   90.00
_cell.angle_beta   90.00
_cell.angle_gamma   90.00
#
_symmetry.space_group_name_H-M   'P 1'
#
loop_
_entity.id
_entity.type
_entity.pdbx_description
1 polymer ?
#
loop_
_entity_poly.entity_id
_entity_poly.type
_entity_poly.pdbx_seq_one_letter_code
_entity_poly.pdbx_strand_id
1 'polypeptide(L)'
;MRPRFVLEGQPTVPVLLEFDVIGVNLGTVDNIFSPEPEDRSYALWFAFNRRASILLHTLSVKHSGKNLILGINGQRMGVHPIDNAISNGVLPVLLNSIKTDEQARYLHDELSQSITAIQYLVAKEENK
;
A
#
# COMPACT_ATOMS: atom_id res chain seq x y z
N MET A 1 -4.78 11.43 -4.55
CA MET A 1 -4.83 10.03 -5.02
C MET A 1 -5.46 9.12 -3.97
N ARG A 2 -6.34 8.18 -4.34
CA ARG A 2 -7.02 7.31 -3.35
C ARG A 2 -6.53 5.86 -3.45
N PRO A 3 -5.67 5.40 -2.54
CA PRO A 3 -5.18 4.02 -2.55
C PRO A 3 -6.28 3.06 -2.11
N ARG A 4 -6.38 1.93 -2.81
CA ARG A 4 -7.26 0.82 -2.44
C ARG A 4 -6.50 -0.48 -2.60
N PHE A 5 -6.79 -1.44 -1.74
CA PHE A 5 -6.18 -2.75 -1.78
C PHE A 5 -7.24 -3.79 -2.07
N VAL A 6 -6.95 -4.69 -2.99
CA VAL A 6 -7.83 -5.80 -3.37
C VAL A 6 -7.06 -7.11 -3.23
N LEU A 7 -7.78 -8.19 -2.92
CA LEU A 7 -7.19 -9.51 -2.91
C LEU A 7 -7.09 -10.06 -4.34
N GLU A 8 -6.01 -10.78 -4.63
CA GLU A 8 -5.88 -11.53 -5.87
C GLU A 8 -7.05 -12.51 -6.06
N GLY A 9 -7.61 -12.50 -7.27
CA GLY A 9 -8.86 -13.20 -7.61
C GLY A 9 -10.14 -12.45 -7.26
N GLN A 10 -10.07 -11.30 -6.60
CA GLN A 10 -11.21 -10.43 -6.27
C GLN A 10 -10.92 -8.94 -6.57
N PRO A 11 -10.58 -8.57 -7.80
CA PRO A 11 -10.05 -7.24 -8.13
C PRO A 11 -11.07 -6.10 -8.03
N THR A 12 -12.36 -6.40 -7.90
CA THR A 12 -13.44 -5.41 -7.79
C THR A 12 -13.88 -5.14 -6.36
N VAL A 13 -13.45 -5.95 -5.40
CA VAL A 13 -13.88 -5.85 -3.99
C VAL A 13 -12.70 -5.35 -3.15
N PRO A 14 -12.66 -4.06 -2.79
CA PRO A 14 -11.59 -3.53 -1.94
C PRO A 14 -11.70 -4.10 -0.52
N VAL A 15 -10.56 -4.56 -0.01
CA VAL A 15 -10.40 -5.09 1.34
C VAL A 15 -9.84 -4.05 2.31
N LEU A 16 -9.09 -3.07 1.80
CA LEU A 16 -8.64 -1.89 2.53
C LEU A 16 -8.81 -0.67 1.62
N LEU A 17 -9.28 0.43 2.18
CA LEU A 17 -9.67 1.64 1.47
C LEU A 17 -8.83 2.84 1.89
N GLU A 18 -9.01 3.96 1.20
CA GLU A 18 -8.19 5.14 1.39
C GLU A 18 -8.29 5.76 2.80
N PHE A 19 -9.41 5.57 3.49
CA PHE A 19 -9.65 6.04 4.86
C PHE A 19 -9.03 5.14 5.93
N ASP A 20 -8.63 3.92 5.55
CA ASP A 20 -7.96 2.99 6.44
C ASP A 20 -6.48 3.34 6.64
N VAL A 21 -5.91 4.11 5.71
CA VAL A 21 -4.49 4.47 5.64
C VAL A 21 -4.23 5.76 6.44
N ILE A 22 -3.29 5.69 7.39
CA ILE A 22 -2.87 6.83 8.22
C ILE A 22 -1.52 7.41 7.82
N GLY A 23 -0.77 6.74 6.96
CA GLY A 23 0.51 7.22 6.46
C GLY A 23 1.08 6.33 5.36
N VAL A 24 2.04 6.87 4.62
CA VAL A 24 2.82 6.15 3.63
C VAL A 24 4.27 6.60 3.72
N ASN A 25 5.21 5.68 3.54
CA ASN A 25 6.64 5.97 3.42
C ASN A 25 7.20 5.33 2.15
N LEU A 26 8.14 6.00 1.51
CA LEU A 26 8.90 5.44 0.39
C LEU A 26 10.08 4.61 0.92
N GLY A 27 10.13 3.35 0.51
CA GLY A 27 11.25 2.44 0.72
C GLY A 27 11.93 2.09 -0.60
N THR A 28 13.18 1.68 -0.51
CA THR A 28 13.90 1.01 -1.61
C THR A 28 14.15 -0.43 -1.20
N VAL A 29 14.07 -1.34 -2.17
CA VAL A 29 14.34 -2.76 -1.99
C VAL A 29 15.43 -3.13 -2.98
N ASP A 30 16.49 -3.75 -2.48
CA ASP A 30 17.57 -4.25 -3.32
C ASP A 30 16.99 -5.27 -4.30
N ASN A 31 17.25 -5.06 -5.59
CA ASN A 31 16.82 -5.99 -6.61
C ASN A 31 17.78 -7.18 -6.63
N ILE A 32 17.40 -8.24 -5.91
CA ILE A 32 18.18 -9.48 -5.84
C ILE A 32 18.32 -10.22 -7.18
N PHE A 33 17.57 -9.81 -8.21
CA PHE A 33 17.60 -10.41 -9.54
C PHE A 33 18.50 -9.65 -10.53
N SER A 34 19.06 -8.51 -10.13
CA SER A 34 19.92 -7.70 -10.98
C SER A 34 21.22 -7.33 -10.26
N PRO A 35 22.40 -7.56 -10.88
CA PRO A 35 23.66 -7.11 -10.34
C PRO A 35 23.89 -5.60 -10.55
N GLU A 36 23.01 -4.91 -11.28
CA GLU A 36 23.15 -3.49 -11.61
C GLU A 36 22.63 -2.61 -10.45
N PRO A 37 23.48 -1.74 -9.85
CA PRO A 37 23.08 -0.87 -8.72
C PRO A 37 21.97 0.14 -9.04
N GLU A 38 21.69 0.35 -10.33
CA GLU A 38 20.68 1.26 -10.85
C GLU A 38 19.31 0.59 -10.99
N ASP A 39 19.23 -0.74 -10.95
CA ASP A 39 17.99 -1.50 -11.07
C ASP A 39 17.28 -1.62 -9.71
N ARG A 40 16.97 -0.48 -9.10
CA ARG A 40 16.33 -0.43 -7.77
C ARG A 40 14.84 -0.74 -7.88
N SER A 41 14.36 -1.63 -7.02
CA SER A 41 12.94 -1.81 -6.82
C SER A 41 12.43 -0.82 -5.78
N TYR A 42 11.31 -0.17 -6.06
CA TYR A 42 10.70 0.80 -5.15
C TYR A 42 9.52 0.17 -4.43
N ALA A 43 9.36 0.51 -3.15
CA ALA A 43 8.23 0.06 -2.35
C ALA A 43 7.57 1.22 -1.62
N LEU A 44 6.25 1.14 -1.43
CA LEU A 44 5.52 2.04 -0.54
C LEU A 44 5.07 1.26 0.70
N TRP A 45 5.40 1.76 1.88
CA TRP A 45 4.98 1.19 3.15
C TRP A 45 3.77 1.93 3.67
N PHE A 46 2.61 1.31 3.58
CA PHE A 46 1.34 1.88 4.04
C PHE A 46 1.13 1.53 5.51
N ALA A 47 0.92 2.54 6.35
CA ALA A 47 0.51 2.38 7.73
C ALA A 47 -1.01 2.49 7.83
N PHE A 48 -1.63 1.57 8.56
CA PHE A 48 -3.09 1.51 8.71
C PHE A 48 -3.54 1.91 10.12
N ASN A 49 -4.77 2.43 10.23
CA ASN A 49 -5.40 2.66 11.52
C ASN A 49 -5.59 1.33 12.29
N ARG A 50 -5.98 1.42 13.57
CA ARG A 50 -6.10 0.23 14.45
C ARG A 50 -7.06 -0.82 13.90
N ARG A 51 -8.24 -0.40 13.42
CA ARG A 51 -9.27 -1.32 12.90
C ARG A 51 -8.76 -2.05 11.65
N ALA A 52 -8.20 -1.30 10.72
CA ALA A 52 -7.65 -1.81 9.49
C ALA A 52 -6.42 -2.70 9.71
N SER A 53 -5.60 -2.42 10.73
CA SER A 53 -4.48 -3.27 11.13
C SER A 53 -4.93 -4.66 11.59
N ILE A 54 -6.03 -4.75 12.35
CA ILE A 54 -6.61 -6.04 12.78
C ILE A 54 -7.22 -6.78 11.58
N LEU A 55 -7.86 -6.05 10.67
CA LEU A 55 -8.36 -6.61 9.41
C LEU A 55 -7.22 -7.17 8.56
N LEU A 56 -6.14 -6.40 8.39
CA LEU A 56 -4.94 -6.81 7.65
C LEU A 56 -4.31 -8.07 8.24
N HIS A 57 -4.24 -8.17 9.56
CA HIS A 57 -3.80 -9.39 10.24
C HIS A 57 -4.69 -10.59 9.92
N THR A 58 -6.01 -10.43 10.08
CA THR A 58 -6.97 -11.51 9.81
C THR A 58 -6.95 -11.95 8.34
N LEU A 59 -6.83 -10.98 7.44
CA LEU A 59 -6.78 -11.20 5.99
C LEU A 59 -5.51 -11.93 5.60
N SER A 60 -4.36 -11.52 6.13
CA SER A 60 -3.06 -12.15 5.82
C SER A 60 -2.99 -13.60 6.33
N VAL A 61 -3.55 -13.90 7.50
CA VAL A 61 -3.65 -15.28 7.99
C VAL A 61 -4.51 -16.17 7.07
N LYS A 62 -5.64 -15.65 6.57
CA LYS A 62 -6.60 -16.43 5.76
C LYS A 62 -6.17 -16.63 4.31
N HIS A 63 -5.26 -15.80 3.81
CA HIS A 63 -4.93 -15.73 2.38
C HIS A 63 -3.44 -15.85 2.12
N SER A 64 -2.73 -16.59 2.97
CA SER A 64 -1.33 -16.96 2.70
C SER A 64 -1.18 -17.60 1.31
N GLY A 65 -0.13 -17.21 0.60
CA GLY A 65 0.15 -17.61 -0.78
C GLY A 65 -0.59 -16.79 -1.85
N LYS A 66 -1.42 -15.81 -1.48
CA LYS A 66 -2.07 -14.88 -2.42
C LYS A 66 -1.40 -13.51 -2.41
N ASN A 67 -1.76 -12.68 -3.37
CA ASN A 67 -1.31 -11.30 -3.44
C ASN A 67 -2.35 -10.29 -2.95
N LEU A 68 -1.92 -9.26 -2.22
CA LEU A 68 -2.61 -7.98 -2.09
C LEU A 68 -2.17 -7.06 -3.22
N ILE A 69 -3.13 -6.46 -3.92
CA ILE A 69 -2.86 -5.60 -5.08
C ILE A 69 -3.22 -4.17 -4.73
N LEU A 70 -2.28 -3.25 -4.88
CA LEU A 70 -2.50 -1.82 -4.75
C LEU A 70 -3.10 -1.27 -6.05
N GLY A 71 -4.30 -0.70 -5.93
CA GLY A 71 -4.97 0.08 -6.96
C GLY A 71 -4.99 1.56 -6.61
N ILE A 72 -4.67 2.42 -7.58
CA ILE A 72 -4.85 3.88 -7.50
C ILE A 72 -5.57 4.32 -8.76
N ASN A 73 -6.69 5.03 -8.62
CA ASN A 73 -7.49 5.52 -9.75
C ASN A 73 -7.84 4.43 -10.80
N GLY A 74 -8.05 3.19 -10.36
CA GLY A 74 -8.36 2.05 -11.23
C GLY A 74 -7.14 1.39 -11.89
N GLN A 75 -5.93 1.92 -11.70
CA GLN A 75 -4.69 1.32 -12.20
C GLN A 75 -4.02 0.47 -11.12
N ARG A 76 -3.52 -0.70 -11.52
CA ARG A 76 -2.68 -1.56 -10.66
C ARG A 76 -1.28 -0.95 -10.56
N MET A 77 -0.90 -0.51 -9.37
CA MET A 77 0.37 0.18 -9.11
C MET A 77 1.41 -0.74 -8.49
N GLY A 78 0.98 -1.74 -7.73
CA GLY A 78 1.91 -2.60 -7.01
C GLY A 78 1.28 -3.84 -6.40
N VAL A 79 2.12 -4.65 -5.78
CA VAL A 79 1.74 -5.92 -5.18
C VAL A 79 2.47 -6.15 -3.86
N HIS A 80 1.79 -6.81 -2.92
CA HIS A 80 2.39 -7.39 -1.73
C HIS A 80 2.03 -8.89 -1.68
N PRO A 81 3.02 -9.80 -1.75
CA PRO A 81 2.77 -11.22 -1.52
C PRO A 81 2.47 -11.46 -0.05
N ILE A 82 1.39 -12.21 0.23
CA ILE A 82 1.00 -12.57 1.58
C ILE A 82 1.68 -13.90 1.94
N ASP A 83 2.86 -13.84 2.54
CA ASP A 83 3.57 -15.05 2.97
C ASP A 83 3.26 -15.38 4.44
N ASN A 84 3.17 -14.36 5.29
CA ASN A 84 2.97 -14.49 6.73
C ASN A 84 1.90 -13.53 7.25
N ALA A 85 1.46 -13.76 8.49
CA ALA A 85 0.54 -12.85 9.17
C ALA A 85 1.19 -11.47 9.39
N ILE A 86 0.50 -10.42 8.98
CA ILE A 86 0.95 -9.03 9.13
C ILE A 86 0.31 -8.44 10.38
N SER A 87 1.07 -8.33 11.47
CA SER A 87 0.56 -7.95 12.79
C SER A 87 0.87 -6.50 13.20
N ASN A 88 1.81 -5.84 12.53
CA ASN A 88 2.27 -4.50 12.86
C ASN A 88 1.46 -3.37 12.20
N GLY A 89 0.45 -3.71 11.39
CA GLY A 89 -0.38 -2.71 10.70
C GLY A 89 0.34 -1.97 9.56
N VAL A 90 1.47 -2.49 9.09
CA VAL A 90 2.25 -1.91 7.98
C VAL A 90 2.26 -2.87 6.81
N LEU A 91 1.86 -2.41 5.63
CA LEU A 91 1.86 -3.19 4.39
C LEU A 91 2.90 -2.63 3.40
N PRO A 92 4.02 -3.33 3.17
CA PRO A 92 4.98 -2.93 2.17
C PRO A 92 4.53 -3.38 0.78
N VAL A 93 4.31 -2.46 -0.15
CA VAL A 93 3.88 -2.77 -1.53
C VAL A 93 5.04 -2.52 -2.48
N LEU A 94 5.46 -3.55 -3.21
CA LEU A 94 6.40 -3.39 -4.32
C LEU A 94 5.69 -2.71 -5.49
N LEU A 95 6.32 -1.67 -6.04
CA LEU A 95 5.81 -0.93 -7.19
C LEU A 95 6.28 -1.59 -8.48
N ASN A 96 5.33 -2.05 -9.29
CA ASN A 96 5.66 -2.84 -10.49
C ASN A 96 5.76 -1.96 -11.75
N SER A 97 5.09 -0.80 -11.75
CA SER A 97 5.02 0.13 -12.87
C SER A 97 6.01 1.31 -12.76
N ILE A 98 6.67 1.47 -11.61
CA ILE A 98 7.56 2.59 -11.30
C ILE A 98 9.00 2.09 -11.34
N LYS A 99 9.80 2.65 -12.25
CA LYS A 99 11.18 2.21 -12.49
C LYS A 99 12.24 3.24 -12.11
N THR A 100 11.84 4.47 -11.80
CA THR A 100 12.78 5.55 -11.47
C THR A 100 12.50 6.15 -10.11
N ASP A 101 13.54 6.66 -9.46
CA ASP A 101 13.46 7.33 -8.15
C ASP A 101 12.55 8.55 -8.21
N GLU A 102 12.65 9.34 -9.28
CA GLU A 102 11.81 10.52 -9.51
C GLU A 102 10.33 10.17 -9.54
N GLN A 103 9.95 9.12 -10.29
CA GLN A 103 8.57 8.64 -10.36
C GLN A 103 8.08 8.13 -9.00
N ALA A 104 8.94 7.41 -8.26
CA ALA A 104 8.62 6.88 -6.95
C ALA A 104 8.40 7.98 -5.91
N ARG A 105 9.26 9.01 -5.90
CA ARG A 105 9.11 10.20 -5.06
C ARG A 105 7.86 10.99 -5.40
N TYR A 106 7.63 11.23 -6.69
CA TYR A 106 6.42 11.92 -7.14
C TYR A 106 5.15 11.21 -6.66
N LEU A 107 5.07 9.89 -6.86
CA LEU A 107 3.94 9.09 -6.37
C LEU A 107 3.79 9.15 -4.85
N HIS A 108 4.91 9.04 -4.12
CA HIS A 108 4.94 9.12 -2.67
C HIS A 108 4.40 10.47 -2.16
N ASP A 109 4.84 11.58 -2.75
CA ASP A 109 4.47 12.93 -2.30
C ASP A 109 2.98 13.21 -2.56
N GLU A 110 2.49 12.83 -3.75
CA GLU A 110 1.07 12.91 -4.10
C GLU A 110 0.17 12.06 -3.17
N LEU A 111 0.61 10.84 -2.84
CA LEU A 111 -0.09 9.99 -1.89
C LEU A 111 -0.07 10.56 -0.48
N SER A 112 1.09 11.03 -0.01
CA SER A 112 1.26 11.59 1.33
C SER A 112 0.35 12.80 1.56
N GLN A 113 0.30 13.73 0.59
CA GLN A 113 -0.60 14.87 0.63
C GLN A 113 -2.07 14.43 0.64
N SER A 114 -2.43 13.47 -0.22
CA SER A 114 -3.80 12.98 -0.30
C SER A 114 -4.26 12.24 0.96
N ILE A 115 -3.40 11.43 1.57
CA ILE A 115 -3.68 10.73 2.83
C ILE A 115 -3.89 11.74 3.95
N THR A 116 -3.04 12.76 4.05
CA THR A 116 -3.18 13.85 5.02
C THR A 116 -4.53 14.55 4.89
N ALA A 117 -4.94 14.87 3.67
CA ALA A 117 -6.24 15.50 3.40
C ALA A 117 -7.43 14.58 3.78
N ILE A 118 -7.34 13.28 3.49
CA ILE A 118 -8.38 12.30 3.85
C ILE A 118 -8.50 12.16 5.36
N GLN A 119 -7.37 12.05 6.08
CA GLN A 119 -7.37 11.95 7.54
C GLN A 119 -7.99 13.19 8.20
N TYR A 120 -7.73 14.38 7.66
CA TYR A 120 -8.40 15.61 8.11
C TYR A 120 -9.92 15.53 7.93
N LEU A 121 -10.41 15.01 6.79
CA LEU A 121 -11.84 14.86 6.53
C LEU A 121 -12.49 13.85 7.49
N VAL A 122 -11.85 12.71 7.72
CA VAL A 122 -12.32 11.68 8.68
C VAL A 122 -12.43 12.27 10.09
N ALA A 123 -11.38 12.94 10.57
CA ALA A 123 -11.40 13.58 11.88
C ALA A 123 -12.50 14.65 12.01
N LYS A 124 -12.80 15.38 10.94
CA LYS A 124 -13.89 16.37 10.91
C LYS A 124 -15.27 15.71 10.98
N GLU A 125 -15.44 14.50 10.43
CA GLU A 125 -16.70 13.76 10.51
C GLU A 125 -16.91 13.10 11.88
N GLU A 126 -15.86 12.60 12.52
CA GLU A 126 -15.95 11.98 13.85
C GLU A 126 -16.23 12.97 14.99
N ASN A 127 -15.92 14.26 14.79
CA ASN A 127 -16.16 15.33 15.76
C ASN A 127 -17.50 16.07 15.56
N LYS A 128 -18.39 15.56 14.71
CA LYS A 128 -19.76 16.06 14.52
C LYS A 128 -20.76 15.25 15.32
#